data_AF-A0A952USC9-F1
#
_entry.id   AF-A0A952USC9-F1
#
_cell.length_a   1.000
_cell.length_b   1.000
_cell.length_c   1.000
_cell.angle_alpha   90.00
_cell.angle_beta   90.00
_cell.angle_gamma   90.00
#
_symmetry.space_group_name_H-M   'P 1'
#
loop_
_entity.id
_entity.type
_entity.pdbx_description
1 polymer ?
#
loop_
_entity_poly.entity_id
_entity_poly.type
_entity_poly.pdbx_seq_one_letter_code
_entity_poly.pdbx_strand_id
1 'polypeptide(L)'
;MYDITDIIALLFLIWNTVRKLDISKQKAEDFPQVPAADFQRWQRMELFAYSLGAYASFAKIALNLGWFYVAGRYQLAPLVVQGVGAALFVAWGVALIVSSLQGTRGRALRGDLGIVLKSRREQT
;
A
#
# COMPACT_ATOMS: atom_id res chain seq x y z
N MET A 1 -15.22 -17.65 6.12
CA MET A 1 -14.07 -18.48 5.69
C MET A 1 -13.04 -17.50 5.17
N TYR A 2 -11.86 -17.43 5.80
CA TYR A 2 -10.81 -16.52 5.35
C TYR A 2 -10.22 -17.06 4.04
N ASP A 3 -10.29 -16.28 2.98
CA ASP A 3 -9.69 -16.61 1.69
C ASP A 3 -8.18 -16.29 1.73
N ILE A 4 -7.36 -17.08 1.03
CA ILE A 4 -5.92 -16.87 0.89
C ILE A 4 -5.64 -15.46 0.36
N THR A 5 -6.54 -14.93 -0.49
CA THR A 5 -6.44 -13.57 -1.03
C THR A 5 -6.50 -12.48 0.05
N ASP A 6 -7.24 -12.69 1.14
CA ASP A 6 -7.33 -11.73 2.25
C ASP A 6 -6.09 -11.79 3.14
N ILE A 7 -5.47 -12.96 3.29
CA ILE A 7 -4.16 -13.10 3.95
C ILE A 7 -3.10 -12.35 3.17
N ILE A 8 -3.07 -12.49 1.84
CA ILE A 8 -2.15 -11.77 0.98
C ILE A 8 -2.40 -10.25 1.09
N ALA A 9 -3.66 -9.81 1.04
CA ALA A 9 -4.00 -8.40 1.23
C ALA A 9 -3.51 -7.87 2.58
N LEU A 10 -3.63 -8.65 3.65
CA LEU A 10 -3.14 -8.29 4.98
C LEU A 10 -1.62 -8.15 5.00
N LEU A 11 -0.88 -9.06 4.36
CA LEU A 11 0.58 -8.96 4.23
C LEU A 11 0.98 -7.68 3.49
N PHE A 12 0.29 -7.34 2.40
CA PHE A 12 0.51 -6.08 1.69
C PHE A 12 0.16 -4.86 2.55
N LEU A 13 -0.91 -4.92 3.33
CA LEU A 13 -1.29 -3.83 4.25
C LEU A 13 -0.17 -3.58 5.26
N ILE A 14 0.31 -4.64 5.91
CA ILE A 14 1.40 -4.54 6.90
C ILE A 14 2.66 -4.00 6.22
N TRP A 15 3.06 -4.58 5.09
CA TRP A 15 4.27 -4.16 4.37
C TRP A 15 4.22 -2.68 3.99
N ASN A 16 3.13 -2.23 3.35
CA ASN A 16 2.97 -0.84 2.94
C ASN A 16 2.93 0.11 4.15
N THR A 17 2.29 -0.30 5.25
CA THR A 17 2.21 0.50 6.47
C THR A 17 3.59 0.65 7.13
N VAL A 18 4.35 -0.44 7.24
CA VAL A 18 5.72 -0.41 7.78
C VAL A 18 6.61 0.50 6.94
N ARG A 19 6.57 0.37 5.61
CA ARG A 19 7.34 1.24 4.70
C ARG A 19 6.94 2.70 4.80
N LYS A 20 5.64 2.99 4.88
CA LYS A 20 5.12 4.34 5.11
C LYS A 20 5.66 4.93 6.41
N LEU A 21 5.62 4.16 7.50
CA LEU A 21 6.12 4.60 8.81
C LEU A 21 7.62 4.88 8.75
N ASP A 22 8.41 4.02 8.12
CA ASP A 22 9.85 4.24 7.99
C ASP A 22 10.17 5.52 7.18
N ILE A 23 9.43 5.81 6.11
CA ILE A 23 9.62 7.03 5.31
C ILE A 23 9.15 8.28 6.05
N SER A 24 8.05 8.19 6.80
CA SER A 24 7.55 9.33 7.59
C SER A 24 8.49 9.77 8.70
N LYS A 25 9.39 8.88 9.14
CA LYS A 25 10.39 9.17 10.17
C LYS A 25 11.63 9.89 9.63
N GLN A 26 11.89 9.79 8.32
CA GLN A 26 13.03 10.46 7.68
C GLN A 26 12.79 11.97 7.70
N LYS A 27 13.81 12.74 8.09
CA LYS A 27 13.75 14.21 8.06
C LYS A 27 14.70 14.76 7.02
N ALA A 28 14.42 15.97 6.54
CA ALA A 28 15.31 16.65 5.58
C ALA A 28 16.69 16.91 6.19
N GLU A 29 16.75 17.13 7.51
CA GLU A 29 18.01 17.32 8.24
C GLU A 29 18.96 16.12 8.17
N ASP A 30 18.43 14.90 7.97
CA ASP A 30 19.23 13.68 7.84
C ASP A 30 19.96 13.60 6.47
N PHE A 31 19.58 14.46 5.52
CA PHE A 31 20.09 14.50 4.14
C PHE A 31 20.51 15.92 3.73
N PRO A 32 21.54 16.51 4.36
CA PRO A 32 21.95 17.89 4.10
C PRO A 32 22.42 18.14 2.65
N GLN A 33 22.80 17.08 1.92
CA GLN A 33 23.18 17.15 0.51
C GLN A 33 22.00 17.33 -0.46
N VAL A 34 20.75 17.16 0.00
CA VAL A 34 19.56 17.24 -0.83
C VAL A 34 18.78 18.51 -0.52
N PRO A 35 18.38 19.33 -1.51
CA PRO A 35 17.50 20.47 -1.28
C PRO A 35 16.21 20.02 -0.56
N ALA A 36 15.84 20.72 0.50
CA ALA A 36 14.68 20.35 1.34
C ALA A 36 13.37 20.25 0.53
N ALA A 37 13.21 21.08 -0.51
CA ALA A 37 12.05 21.02 -1.41
C ALA A 37 11.96 19.71 -2.19
N ASP A 38 13.10 19.21 -2.69
CA ASP A 38 13.17 17.95 -3.45
C ASP A 38 13.00 16.74 -2.53
N PHE A 39 13.57 16.79 -1.33
CA PHE A 39 13.33 15.78 -0.29
C PHE A 39 11.83 15.68 0.05
N GLN A 40 11.16 16.81 0.32
CA GLN A 40 9.73 16.81 0.61
C GLN A 40 8.89 16.32 -0.56
N ARG A 41 9.28 16.63 -1.80
CA ARG A 41 8.61 16.12 -3.01
C ARG A 41 8.72 14.61 -3.09
N TRP A 42 9.93 14.07 -2.94
CA TRP A 42 10.17 12.62 -2.89
C TRP A 42 9.37 11.95 -1.77
N GLN A 43 9.45 12.50 -0.55
CA GLN A 43 8.78 11.95 0.62
C GLN A 43 7.26 11.91 0.43
N ARG A 44 6.65 12.97 -0.09
CA ARG A 44 5.21 13.00 -0.41
C ARG A 44 4.83 11.94 -1.44
N MET A 45 5.62 11.77 -2.50
CA MET A 45 5.35 10.77 -3.53
C MET A 45 5.40 9.34 -2.99
N GLU A 46 6.43 9.01 -2.21
CA GLU A 46 6.57 7.69 -1.57
C GLU A 46 5.45 7.45 -0.53
N LEU A 47 5.19 8.43 0.34
CA LEU A 47 4.11 8.32 1.33
C LEU A 47 2.75 8.13 0.67
N PHE A 48 2.50 8.80 -0.45
CA PHE A 48 1.27 8.63 -1.21
C PHE A 48 1.18 7.22 -1.81
N ALA A 49 2.24 6.73 -2.44
CA ALA A 49 2.29 5.38 -3.01
C ALA A 49 2.00 4.31 -1.93
N TYR A 50 2.71 4.35 -0.80
CA TYR A 50 2.49 3.38 0.27
C TYR A 50 1.14 3.54 0.97
N SER A 51 0.63 4.77 1.10
CA SER A 51 -0.73 4.98 1.65
C SER A 51 -1.80 4.40 0.72
N LEU A 52 -1.66 4.59 -0.59
CA LEU A 52 -2.59 4.03 -1.57
C LEU A 52 -2.61 2.50 -1.49
N GLY A 53 -1.44 1.86 -1.46
CA GLY A 53 -1.35 0.41 -1.29
C GLY A 53 -1.95 -0.10 0.02
N ALA A 54 -1.70 0.61 1.13
CA ALA A 54 -2.29 0.28 2.43
C ALA A 54 -3.83 0.42 2.41
N TYR A 55 -4.37 1.55 1.93
CA TYR A 55 -5.81 1.77 1.85
C TYR A 55 -6.49 0.78 0.92
N ALA A 56 -5.88 0.46 -0.22
CA ALA A 56 -6.42 -0.54 -1.15
C ALA A 56 -6.53 -1.92 -0.50
N SER A 57 -5.47 -2.37 0.20
CA SER A 57 -5.49 -3.65 0.92
C SER A 57 -6.47 -3.67 2.09
N PHE A 58 -6.55 -2.58 2.86
CA PHE A 58 -7.54 -2.46 3.93
C PHE A 58 -8.98 -2.50 3.38
N ALA A 59 -9.24 -1.73 2.32
CA ALA A 59 -10.54 -1.70 1.65
C ALA A 59 -10.92 -3.07 1.10
N LYS A 60 -9.97 -3.81 0.51
CA LYS A 60 -10.21 -5.18 0.04
C LYS A 60 -10.69 -6.09 1.16
N ILE A 61 -10.01 -6.10 2.31
CA ILE A 61 -10.38 -6.93 3.46
C ILE A 61 -11.75 -6.51 4.00
N ALA A 62 -11.96 -5.21 4.19
CA ALA A 62 -13.22 -4.67 4.73
C ALA A 62 -14.42 -4.96 3.80
N LEU A 63 -14.25 -4.78 2.50
CA LEU A 63 -15.27 -5.06 1.50
C LEU A 63 -15.55 -6.56 1.37
N ASN A 64 -14.53 -7.42 1.43
CA ASN A 64 -14.75 -8.87 1.45
C ASN A 64 -15.56 -9.29 2.68
N LEU A 65 -15.17 -8.81 3.87
CA LEU A 65 -15.86 -9.14 5.11
C LEU A 65 -17.32 -8.66 5.09
N GLY A 66 -17.53 -7.41 4.66
CA GLY A 66 -18.87 -6.84 4.50
C GLY A 66 -19.71 -7.58 3.46
N TRP A 67 -19.12 -7.95 2.33
CA TRP A 67 -19.79 -8.70 1.28
C TRP A 67 -20.21 -10.10 1.75
N PHE A 68 -19.34 -10.84 2.43
CA PHE A 68 -19.69 -12.15 2.97
C PHE A 68 -20.78 -12.08 4.03
N TYR A 69 -20.76 -11.04 4.88
CA TYR A 69 -21.83 -10.81 5.85
C TYR A 69 -23.18 -10.57 5.16
N VAL A 70 -23.22 -9.70 4.14
CA VAL A 70 -24.43 -9.40 3.37
C VAL A 70 -24.90 -10.63 2.58
N ALA A 71 -23.99 -11.30 1.87
CA ALA A 71 -24.30 -12.49 1.10
C ALA A 71 -24.90 -13.62 1.95
N GLY A 72 -24.34 -13.84 3.15
CA GLY A 72 -24.88 -14.79 4.12
C GLY A 72 -26.24 -14.36 4.66
N ARG A 73 -26.45 -13.06 4.93
CA ARG A 73 -27.70 -12.53 5.47
C ARG A 73 -28.88 -12.61 4.49
N TYR A 74 -28.62 -12.41 3.21
CA TYR A 74 -29.63 -12.38 2.15
C TYR A 74 -29.67 -13.67 1.31
N GLN A 75 -28.86 -14.68 1.64
CA GLN A 75 -28.77 -15.96 0.92
C GLN A 75 -28.64 -15.77 -0.60
N LEU A 76 -27.74 -14.86 -1.00
CA LEU A 76 -27.57 -14.49 -2.40
C LEU A 76 -27.14 -15.69 -3.23
N ALA A 77 -27.56 -15.71 -4.50
CA ALA A 77 -27.22 -16.77 -5.44
C ALA A 77 -25.69 -16.93 -5.55
N PRO A 78 -25.14 -18.17 -5.58
CA PRO A 78 -23.70 -18.41 -5.61
C PRO A 78 -22.96 -17.65 -6.71
N LEU A 79 -23.58 -17.52 -7.89
CA LEU A 79 -23.02 -16.80 -9.03
C LEU A 79 -22.77 -15.31 -8.72
N VAL A 80 -23.69 -14.67 -8.00
CA VAL A 80 -23.58 -13.25 -7.60
C VAL A 80 -22.48 -13.08 -6.57
N VAL A 81 -22.41 -13.99 -5.59
CA VAL A 81 -21.38 -13.98 -4.55
C VAL A 81 -19.98 -14.08 -5.17
N GLN A 82 -19.79 -15.01 -6.09
CA GLN A 82 -18.53 -15.21 -6.81
C GLN A 82 -18.20 -14.04 -7.74
N GLY A 83 -19.18 -13.51 -8.48
CA GLY A 83 -18.98 -12.39 -9.40
C GLY A 83 -18.49 -11.12 -8.69
N VAL A 84 -19.12 -10.77 -7.57
CA VAL A 84 -18.68 -9.60 -6.77
C VAL A 84 -17.33 -9.86 -6.11
N GLY A 85 -17.08 -11.06 -5.59
CA GLY A 85 -15.77 -11.44 -5.06
C GLY A 85 -14.64 -11.29 -6.08
N ALA A 86 -14.88 -11.74 -7.32
CA ALA A 86 -13.94 -11.58 -8.43
C ALA A 86 -13.73 -10.10 -8.79
N ALA A 87 -14.79 -9.31 -8.85
CA ALA A 87 -14.70 -7.87 -9.12
C ALA A 87 -13.87 -7.13 -8.05
N LEU A 88 -14.09 -7.44 -6.77
CA LEU A 88 -13.29 -6.88 -5.66
C LEU A 88 -11.81 -7.28 -5.76
N PHE A 89 -11.52 -8.52 -6.17
CA PHE A 89 -10.16 -8.98 -6.39
C PHE A 89 -9.47 -8.23 -7.53
N VAL A 90 -10.13 -8.08 -8.68
CA VAL A 90 -9.60 -7.33 -9.83
C VAL A 90 -9.36 -5.87 -9.48
N ALA A 91 -10.34 -5.21 -8.82
CA ALA A 91 -10.21 -3.82 -8.40
C ALA A 91 -9.02 -3.61 -7.45
N TRP A 92 -8.82 -4.52 -6.50
CA TRP A 92 -7.66 -4.48 -5.61
C TRP A 92 -6.34 -4.70 -6.36
N GLY A 93 -6.28 -5.64 -7.30
CA GLY A 93 -5.11 -5.87 -8.14
C GLY A 93 -4.72 -4.63 -8.95
N VAL A 94 -5.69 -3.96 -9.56
CA VAL A 94 -5.47 -2.68 -10.28
C VAL A 94 -4.93 -1.61 -9.34
N ALA A 95 -5.49 -1.47 -8.13
CA ALA A 95 -5.01 -0.51 -7.15
C ALA A 95 -3.55 -0.79 -6.72
N LEU A 96 -3.17 -2.06 -6.55
CA LEU A 96 -1.78 -2.43 -6.27
C LEU A 96 -0.82 -2.12 -7.43
N ILE A 97 -1.25 -2.31 -8.68
CA ILE A 97 -0.46 -1.93 -9.85
C ILE A 97 -0.22 -0.42 -9.86
N VAL A 98 -1.28 0.39 -9.68
CA VAL A 98 -1.17 1.86 -9.61
C VAL A 98 -0.25 2.30 -8.47
N SER A 99 -0.41 1.70 -7.29
CA SER A 99 0.48 1.92 -6.13
C SER A 99 1.94 1.61 -6.47
N SER A 100 2.19 0.52 -7.19
CA SER A 100 3.54 0.08 -7.56
C SER A 100 4.19 0.99 -8.59
N LEU A 101 3.43 1.47 -9.58
CA LEU A 101 3.89 2.44 -10.57
C LEU A 101 4.31 3.75 -9.91
N GLN A 102 3.51 4.25 -8.96
CA GLN A 102 3.88 5.45 -8.20
C GLN A 102 5.10 5.24 -7.31
N GLY A 103 5.21 4.08 -6.66
CA GLY A 103 6.40 3.70 -5.89
C GLY A 103 7.66 3.62 -6.77
N THR A 104 7.55 3.16 -8.02
CA THR A 104 8.69 3.15 -8.95
C THR A 104 9.15 4.57 -9.31
N ARG A 105 8.22 5.51 -9.50
CA ARG A 105 8.57 6.93 -9.71
C ARG A 105 9.23 7.54 -8.48
N GLY A 106 8.75 7.22 -7.29
CA GLY A 106 9.38 7.62 -6.02
C GLY A 106 10.80 7.08 -5.88
N ARG A 107 11.02 5.80 -6.20
CA ARG A 107 12.35 5.16 -6.18
C ARG A 107 13.32 5.74 -7.21
N ALA A 108 12.85 6.08 -8.40
CA ALA A 108 13.67 6.75 -9.41
C ALA A 108 14.14 8.12 -8.90
N LEU A 109 13.21 8.94 -8.40
CA LEU A 109 13.52 10.24 -7.82
C LEU A 109 14.48 10.11 -6.60
N ARG A 110 14.33 9.06 -5.80
CA ARG A 110 15.27 8.74 -4.71
C ARG A 110 16.70 8.52 -5.21
N GLY A 111 16.83 7.77 -6.31
CA GLY A 111 18.12 7.48 -6.95
C GLY A 111 18.76 8.74 -7.51
N ASP A 112 17.98 9.57 -8.20
CA ASP A 112 18.43 10.83 -8.77
C ASP A 112 18.91 11.83 -7.70
N LEU A 113 18.24 11.84 -6.54
CA LEU A 113 18.58 12.70 -5.40
C LEU A 113 19.69 12.12 -4.49
N GLY A 114 20.15 10.90 -4.72
CA GLY A 114 21.16 10.25 -3.87
C GLY A 114 20.70 10.01 -2.42
N ILE A 115 19.39 9.83 -2.19
CA ILE A 115 18.84 9.58 -0.85
C ILE A 115 19.10 8.13 -0.45
N VAL A 116 20.07 7.92 0.44
CA VAL A 116 20.39 6.61 1.02
C VAL A 116 19.63 6.41 2.33
N LEU A 117 18.56 5.62 2.30
CA LEU A 117 17.80 5.30 3.52
C LEU A 117 18.68 4.50 4.47
N LYS A 118 19.02 5.07 5.64
CA LYS A 118 19.70 4.32 6.70
C LYS A 118 18.81 3.16 7.15
N SER A 119 19.33 1.95 7.05
CA SER A 119 18.66 0.74 7.52
C SER A 119 18.68 0.73 9.05
N ARG A 120 17.56 0.35 9.68
CA ARG A 120 17.38 0.30 11.14
C ARG A 120 18.47 -0.49 11.90
N ARG A 121 19.25 -1.34 11.22
CA ARG A 121 20.36 -2.09 11.85
C ARG A 121 21.58 -1.25 12.23
N GLU A 122 21.72 -0.03 11.72
CA GLU A 122 22.92 0.80 11.94
C GLU A 122 22.75 1.86 13.03
N GLN A 123 21.64 1.82 13.78
CA GLN A 123 21.32 2.77 14.85
C GLN A 123 21.33 2.16 16.26
N THR A 124 21.74 0.91 16.42
CA THR A 124 21.94 0.24 17.71
C THR A 124 23.40 -0.07 17.95
#